data_AF-A0A0F0KPS4-F1
#
_entry.id   AF-A0A0F0KPS4-F1
#
_cell.length_a   1.000
_cell.length_b   1.000
_cell.length_c   1.000
_cell.angle_alpha   90.00
_cell.angle_beta   90.00
_cell.angle_gamma   90.00
#
_symmetry.space_group_name_H-M   'P 1'
#
loop_
_entity.id
_entity.type
_entity.pdbx_description
1 polymer ?
#
loop_
_entity_poly.entity_id
_entity_poly.type
_entity_poly.pdbx_seq_one_letter_code
_entity_poly.pdbx_strand_id
1 'polypeptide(L)'
;MSGGELMQAEERDELAAAIEATLRSTPGVRSVYRSGSVISQLLRLGAEAIGARKDDEPMVSVAVGDDGVAVEATLGVEFTARSGDILHAGRGAIDALLDARGLRRESITLTVAHVQPAQVDPADRPQAPATS
;
A
#
# COMPACT_ATOMS: atom_id res chain seq x y z
N MET A 1 17.15 18.81 11.28
CA MET A 1 16.06 18.82 10.29
C MET A 1 15.83 20.26 9.90
N SER A 2 16.29 20.64 8.71
CA SER A 2 16.07 21.99 8.18
C SER A 2 14.64 22.12 7.66
N GLY A 3 14.06 23.33 7.64
CA GLY A 3 12.66 23.53 7.24
C GLY A 3 12.31 23.01 5.83
N GLY A 4 13.29 22.98 4.92
CA GLY A 4 13.09 22.42 3.57
C GLY A 4 12.97 20.89 3.54
N GLU A 5 13.63 20.16 4.43
CA GLU A 5 13.54 18.69 4.47
C GLU A 5 12.18 18.21 5.00
N LEU A 6 11.56 19.00 5.88
CA LEU A 6 10.22 18.75 6.42
C LEU A 6 9.14 18.94 5.35
N MET A 7 9.24 20.02 4.56
CA MET A 7 8.28 20.29 3.48
C MET A 7 8.33 19.20 2.38
N GLN A 8 9.53 18.74 2.02
CA GLN A 8 9.69 17.61 1.09
C GLN A 8 9.12 16.29 1.65
N ALA A 9 9.17 16.10 2.98
CA ALA A 9 8.56 14.93 3.61
C ALA A 9 7.02 15.01 3.60
N GLU A 10 6.45 16.18 3.89
CA GLU A 10 5.01 16.43 3.84
C GLU A 10 4.44 16.23 2.42
N GLU A 11 5.10 16.77 1.39
CA GLU A 11 4.68 16.58 0.00
C GLU A 11 4.74 15.12 -0.44
N ARG A 12 5.76 14.38 0.01
CA ARG A 12 5.89 12.94 -0.26
C ARG A 12 4.78 12.15 0.45
N ASP A 13 4.45 12.49 1.68
CA ASP A 13 3.42 11.79 2.45
C ASP A 13 2.02 12.09 1.87
N GLU A 14 1.78 13.33 1.39
CA GLU A 14 0.57 13.67 0.64
C GLU A 14 0.46 12.87 -0.66
N LEU A 15 1.56 12.74 -1.40
CA LEU A 15 1.60 11.93 -2.63
C LEU A 15 1.34 10.44 -2.32
N ALA A 16 1.94 9.90 -1.24
CA ALA A 16 1.71 8.54 -0.80
C ALA A 16 0.23 8.30 -0.44
N ALA A 17 -0.40 9.23 0.28
CA ALA A 17 -1.83 9.15 0.61
C ALA A 17 -2.73 9.22 -0.64
N ALA A 18 -2.39 10.07 -1.61
CA ALA A 18 -3.13 10.18 -2.87
C ALA A 18 -3.02 8.90 -3.71
N ILE A 19 -1.82 8.30 -3.77
CA ILE A 19 -1.60 7.02 -4.44
C ILE A 19 -2.38 5.90 -3.73
N GLU A 20 -2.35 5.86 -2.39
CA GLU A 20 -3.12 4.88 -1.62
C GLU A 20 -4.62 4.97 -1.92
N ALA A 21 -5.19 6.18 -1.91
CA ALA A 21 -6.60 6.41 -2.21
C ALA A 21 -6.95 5.97 -3.63
N THR A 22 -6.06 6.22 -4.59
CA THR A 22 -6.19 5.80 -5.99
C THR A 22 -6.19 4.28 -6.12
N LEU A 23 -5.25 3.60 -5.47
CA LEU A 23 -5.15 2.14 -5.45
C LEU A 23 -6.38 1.50 -4.79
N ARG A 24 -6.85 2.05 -3.67
CA ARG A 24 -8.05 1.57 -2.97
C ARG A 24 -9.32 1.75 -3.82
N SER A 25 -9.34 2.73 -4.72
CA SER A 25 -10.45 2.96 -5.65
C SER A 25 -10.39 2.04 -6.88
N THR A 26 -9.33 1.27 -7.07
CA THR A 26 -9.19 0.33 -8.18
C THR A 26 -10.12 -0.87 -7.98
N PRO A 27 -11.03 -1.18 -8.92
CA PRO A 27 -11.92 -2.33 -8.80
C PRO A 27 -11.16 -3.63 -8.54
N GLY A 28 -11.59 -4.39 -7.54
CA GLY A 28 -10.97 -5.66 -7.14
C GLY A 28 -9.89 -5.53 -6.06
N VAL A 29 -9.44 -4.32 -5.74
CA VAL A 29 -8.63 -4.06 -4.53
C VAL A 29 -9.56 -3.99 -3.33
N ARG A 30 -9.30 -4.84 -2.33
CA ARG A 30 -10.07 -4.90 -1.08
C ARG A 30 -9.37 -4.15 0.04
N SER A 31 -8.05 -4.17 0.04
CA SER A 31 -7.19 -3.50 1.02
C SER A 31 -5.88 -3.12 0.36
N VAL A 32 -5.24 -2.07 0.88
CA VAL A 32 -3.84 -1.76 0.61
C VAL A 32 -3.08 -2.04 1.90
N TYR A 33 -2.01 -2.82 1.81
CA TYR A 33 -1.13 -3.13 2.91
C TYR A 33 0.18 -2.38 2.75
N ARG A 34 0.83 -2.13 3.89
CA ARG A 34 2.19 -1.58 3.92
C ARG A 34 3.09 -2.38 2.97
N SER A 35 3.76 -1.67 2.07
CA SER A 35 4.79 -2.23 1.18
C SER A 35 5.88 -2.91 2.02
N GLY A 36 6.00 -4.23 1.87
CA GLY A 36 7.02 -5.04 2.54
C GLY A 36 8.26 -5.19 1.67
N SER A 37 8.93 -4.10 1.33
CA SER A 37 10.14 -4.13 0.51
C SER A 37 11.37 -4.51 1.31
N VAL A 38 12.35 -5.15 0.68
CA VAL A 38 13.71 -5.35 1.22
C VAL A 38 14.39 -4.00 1.53
N ILE A 39 14.04 -2.95 0.77
CA ILE A 39 14.49 -1.56 1.00
C ILE A 39 13.84 -1.00 2.28
N SER A 40 12.55 -1.27 2.51
CA SER A 40 11.85 -0.92 3.75
C SER A 40 12.41 -1.69 4.95
N GLN A 41 12.92 -2.91 4.78
CA GLN A 41 13.64 -3.61 5.86
C GLN A 41 14.99 -2.95 6.19
N LEU A 42 15.73 -2.45 5.20
CA LEU A 42 16.98 -1.72 5.44
C LEU A 42 16.73 -0.35 6.11
N LEU A 43 15.69 0.37 5.68
CA LEU A 43 15.24 1.60 6.35
C LEU A 43 14.70 1.32 7.75
N ARG A 44 13.94 0.22 7.94
CA ARG A 44 13.42 -0.21 9.25
C ARG A 44 14.54 -0.56 10.22
N LEU A 45 15.57 -1.28 9.77
CA LEU A 45 16.74 -1.59 10.60
C LEU A 45 17.53 -0.33 10.98
N GLY A 46 17.55 0.70 10.12
CA GLY A 46 18.12 2.01 10.43
C GLY A 46 17.24 2.89 11.33
N ALA A 47 15.92 2.83 11.17
CA ALA A 47 14.94 3.66 11.89
C ALA A 47 14.57 3.10 13.27
N GLU A 48 14.56 1.77 13.46
CA GLU A 48 14.41 1.13 14.76
C GLU A 48 15.57 1.48 15.71
N ALA A 49 16.75 1.80 15.18
CA ALA A 49 17.88 2.32 15.97
C ALA A 49 17.68 3.78 16.47
N ILE A 50 16.69 4.51 15.92
CA ILE A 50 16.46 5.95 16.19
C ILE A 50 15.03 6.20 16.75
N GLY A 51 14.20 5.17 16.92
CA GLY A 51 12.96 5.23 17.69
C GLY A 51 11.71 5.74 16.93
N ALA A 52 11.64 5.58 15.60
CA ALA A 52 10.43 5.91 14.85
C ALA A 52 9.26 4.94 15.19
N ARG A 53 8.09 5.49 15.53
CA ARG A 53 6.90 4.71 15.91
C ARG A 53 6.23 4.08 14.69
N LYS A 54 5.66 2.89 14.90
CA LYS A 54 5.11 1.99 13.88
C LYS A 54 3.82 2.48 13.20
N ASP A 55 3.07 3.40 13.82
CA ASP A 55 1.72 3.80 13.37
C ASP A 55 1.70 4.96 12.36
N ASP A 56 2.81 5.70 12.21
CA ASP A 56 2.89 6.86 11.31
C ASP A 56 3.52 6.53 9.94
N GLU A 57 3.86 5.26 9.69
CA GLU A 57 4.51 4.86 8.44
C GLU A 57 3.47 4.69 7.30
N PRO A 58 3.67 5.35 6.14
CA PRO A 58 2.76 5.29 5.00
C PRO A 58 2.47 3.87 4.51
N MET A 59 1.24 3.62 4.03
CA MET A 59 0.88 2.32 3.44
C MET A 59 1.57 2.07 2.09
N VAL A 60 1.82 3.15 1.35
CA VAL A 60 2.52 3.16 0.06
C VAL A 60 3.88 3.78 0.28
N SER A 61 4.94 3.09 -0.13
CA SER A 61 6.28 3.69 -0.15
C SER A 61 6.44 4.52 -1.41
N VAL A 62 6.84 5.78 -1.23
CA VAL A 62 7.13 6.72 -2.31
C VAL A 62 8.52 7.27 -2.11
N ALA A 63 9.37 7.20 -3.14
CA ALA A 63 10.64 7.90 -3.19
C ALA A 63 10.62 8.88 -4.36
N VAL A 64 11.07 10.10 -4.11
CA VAL A 64 11.19 11.15 -5.12
C VAL A 64 12.68 11.43 -5.29
N GLY A 65 13.19 11.22 -6.49
CA GLY A 65 14.59 11.47 -6.86
C GLY A 65 14.68 12.21 -8.19
N ASP A 66 15.92 12.43 -8.65
CA ASP A 66 16.20 13.17 -9.88
C ASP A 66 15.63 12.50 -11.14
N ASP A 67 15.49 11.16 -11.12
CA ASP A 67 14.95 10.37 -12.22
C ASP A 67 13.41 10.29 -12.23
N GLY A 68 12.76 10.70 -11.14
CA GLY A 68 11.32 10.74 -11.00
C GLY A 68 10.81 10.14 -9.69
N VAL A 69 9.60 9.59 -9.75
CA VAL A 69 8.90 8.99 -8.60
C VAL A 69 8.95 7.47 -8.70
N ALA A 70 9.46 6.83 -7.65
CA ALA A 70 9.38 5.40 -7.43
C ALA A 70 8.27 5.08 -6.42
N VAL A 71 7.39 4.13 -6.76
CA VAL A 71 6.23 3.75 -5.96
C VAL A 71 6.24 2.25 -5.67
N GLU A 72 6.01 1.88 -4.40
CA GLU A 72 5.81 0.49 -3.99
C GLU A 72 4.57 0.32 -3.10
N ALA A 73 3.75 -0.69 -3.40
CA ALA A 73 2.56 -1.02 -2.61
C ALA A 73 2.20 -2.52 -2.67
N THR A 74 1.52 -3.00 -1.64
CA THR A 74 0.93 -4.36 -1.60
C THR A 74 -0.59 -4.26 -1.61
N LEU A 75 -1.24 -4.96 -2.54
CA LEU A 75 -2.68 -4.96 -2.73
C LEU A 75 -3.28 -6.26 -2.21
N GLY A 76 -4.23 -6.17 -1.29
CA GLY A 76 -5.10 -7.27 -0.91
C GLY A 76 -6.23 -7.40 -1.91
N VAL A 77 -6.35 -8.55 -2.55
CA VAL A 77 -7.43 -8.85 -3.51
C VAL A 77 -8.15 -10.14 -3.09
N GLU A 78 -9.39 -10.29 -3.56
CA GLU A 78 -10.13 -11.53 -3.35
C GLU A 78 -9.44 -12.70 -4.07
N PHE A 79 -9.49 -13.91 -3.50
CA PHE A 79 -8.78 -15.08 -4.04
C PHE A 79 -9.17 -15.41 -5.50
N THR A 80 -10.39 -15.11 -5.91
CA THR A 80 -10.88 -15.38 -7.28
C THR A 80 -10.55 -14.27 -8.29
N ALA A 81 -9.92 -13.19 -7.84
CA ALA A 81 -9.65 -12.02 -8.67
C ALA A 81 -8.56 -12.28 -9.72
N ARG A 82 -8.71 -11.66 -10.89
CA ARG A 82 -7.68 -11.66 -11.94
C ARG A 82 -6.61 -10.64 -11.60
N SER A 83 -5.58 -11.07 -10.86
CA SER A 83 -4.53 -10.19 -10.33
C SER A 83 -3.83 -9.37 -11.43
N GLY A 84 -3.66 -9.92 -12.63
CA GLY A 84 -3.05 -9.22 -13.75
C GLY A 84 -3.85 -8.00 -14.21
N ASP A 85 -5.17 -8.11 -14.28
CA ASP A 85 -6.06 -7.01 -14.67
C ASP A 85 -6.03 -5.90 -13.60
N ILE A 86 -6.02 -6.29 -12.32
CA ILE A 86 -5.94 -5.36 -11.18
C ILE A 86 -4.59 -4.63 -11.17
N LEU A 87 -3.49 -5.36 -11.38
CA LEU A 87 -2.15 -4.78 -11.45
C LEU A 87 -2.02 -3.79 -12.60
N HIS A 88 -2.58 -4.12 -13.76
CA HIS A 88 -2.57 -3.23 -14.93
C HIS A 88 -3.40 -1.97 -14.68
N ALA A 89 -4.61 -2.13 -14.12
CA ALA A 89 -5.48 -1.01 -13.77
C ALA A 89 -4.84 -0.10 -12.71
N GLY A 90 -4.29 -0.68 -11.64
CA GLY A 90 -3.63 0.06 -10.56
C GLY A 90 -2.41 0.82 -11.06
N ARG A 91 -1.58 0.20 -11.92
CA ARG A 91 -0.44 0.87 -12.55
C ARG A 91 -0.88 2.03 -13.43
N GLY A 92 -1.90 1.84 -14.27
CA GLY A 92 -2.45 2.90 -15.12
C GLY A 92 -3.03 4.06 -14.31
N ALA A 93 -3.68 3.77 -13.18
CA ALA A 93 -4.22 4.79 -12.29
C ALA A 93 -3.11 5.61 -11.60
N ILE A 94 -2.02 4.98 -11.18
CA ILE A 94 -0.83 5.69 -10.65
C ILE A 94 -0.18 6.54 -11.75
N ASP A 95 0.04 5.97 -12.94
CA ASP A 95 0.61 6.70 -14.07
C ASP A 95 -0.22 7.98 -14.35
N ALA A 96 -1.54 7.86 -14.42
CA ALA A 96 -2.43 9.00 -14.65
C ALA A 96 -2.39 10.05 -13.51
N LEU A 97 -2.26 9.61 -12.26
CA LEU A 97 -2.11 10.51 -11.11
C LEU A 97 -0.79 11.29 -11.17
N LEU A 98 0.32 10.61 -11.50
CA LEU A 98 1.62 11.24 -11.63
C LEU A 98 1.64 12.23 -12.81
N ASP A 99 1.10 11.85 -13.96
CA ASP A 99 0.99 12.70 -15.14
C ASP A 99 0.14 13.95 -14.85
N ALA A 100 -0.99 13.81 -14.15
CA ALA A 100 -1.84 14.94 -13.76
C ALA A 100 -1.14 15.92 -12.82
N ARG A 101 -0.12 15.47 -12.07
CA ARG A 101 0.72 16.29 -11.19
C ARG A 101 2.02 16.75 -11.89
N GLY A 102 2.24 16.41 -13.15
CA GLY A 102 3.46 16.74 -13.89
C GLY A 102 4.70 16.01 -13.39
N LEU A 103 4.53 14.90 -12.67
CA LEU A 103 5.61 14.11 -12.09
C LEU A 103 6.02 13.00 -13.06
N ARG A 104 7.32 12.82 -13.27
CA ARG A 104 7.84 11.69 -14.06
C ARG A 104 7.82 10.42 -13.22
N ARG A 105 7.31 9.33 -13.80
CA ARG A 105 7.50 7.99 -13.22
C ARG A 105 8.91 7.48 -13.46
N GLU A 106 9.57 7.05 -12.39
CA GLU A 106 10.76 6.21 -12.45
C GLU A 106 10.38 4.72 -12.44
N SER A 107 9.68 4.26 -11.39
CA SER A 107 9.28 2.86 -11.25
C SER A 107 7.97 2.69 -10.45
N ILE A 108 7.23 1.60 -10.74
CA ILE A 108 6.04 1.21 -9.99
C ILE A 108 6.11 -0.29 -9.74
N THR A 109 6.17 -0.67 -8.47
CA THR A 109 6.20 -2.07 -8.01
C THR A 109 4.94 -2.35 -7.21
N LEU A 110 4.06 -3.19 -7.74
CA LEU A 110 2.83 -3.59 -7.09
C LEU A 110 2.87 -5.09 -6.78
N THR A 111 2.69 -5.44 -5.51
CA THR A 111 2.59 -6.82 -5.04
C THR A 111 1.13 -7.16 -4.80
N VAL A 112 0.69 -8.38 -5.15
CA VAL A 112 -0.69 -8.85 -4.85
C VAL A 112 -0.66 -9.93 -3.79
N ALA A 113 -1.42 -9.73 -2.72
CA ALA A 113 -1.75 -10.73 -1.72
C ALA A 113 -3.20 -11.19 -1.90
N HIS A 114 -3.41 -12.49 -2.10
CA HIS A 114 -4.75 -13.06 -2.17
C HIS A 114 -5.27 -13.31 -0.75
N VAL A 115 -6.40 -12.68 -0.42
CA VAL A 115 -7.07 -12.88 0.86
C VAL A 115 -8.11 -13.99 0.69
N GLN A 116 -7.96 -15.06 1.47
CA GLN A 116 -8.99 -16.09 1.56
C GLN A 116 -10.06 -15.66 2.58
N PRO A 117 -11.35 -15.88 2.30
CA PRO A 117 -12.37 -15.70 3.32
C PRO A 117 -12.08 -16.66 4.49
N ALA A 118 -12.29 -16.19 5.71
CA ALA A 118 -12.21 -17.06 6.88
C ALA A 118 -13.22 -18.20 6.70
N GLN A 119 -12.73 -19.44 6.62
CA GLN A 119 -13.59 -20.60 6.61
C GLN A 119 -14.17 -20.74 8.02
N VAL A 120 -15.45 -20.43 8.19
CA VAL A 120 -16.15 -20.74 9.44
C VAL A 120 -16.33 -22.26 9.46
N ASP A 121 -15.56 -22.93 10.32
CA ASP A 121 -15.75 -24.37 10.55
C ASP A 121 -17.18 -24.58 11.10
N PRO A 122 -18.01 -25.45 10.49
CA PRO A 122 -19.33 -25.77 11.01
C PRO A 122 -19.34 -26.17 12.50
N ALA A 123 -18.23 -26.67 13.03
CA ALA A 123 -18.07 -27.04 14.43
C ALA A 123 -18.04 -25.84 15.41
N ASP A 124 -17.73 -24.63 14.94
CA ASP A 124 -17.62 -23.42 15.75
C ASP A 124 -18.96 -22.65 15.86
N ARG A 125 -20.06 -23.21 15.34
CA ARG A 125 -21.39 -22.62 15.55
C ARG A 125 -21.81 -22.78 17.01
N PRO A 126 -22.24 -21.70 17.69
CA PRO A 126 -22.76 -21.82 19.04
C PRO A 126 -23.97 -22.76 19.04
N GLN A 127 -23.88 -23.85 19.80
CA GLN A 127 -25.01 -24.75 20.01
C GLN A 127 -26.13 -23.98 20.70
N ALA A 128 -27.33 -24.01 20.13
CA ALA A 128 -28.50 -23.37 20.73
C ALA A 128 -28.68 -23.93 22.15
N PRO A 129 -28.96 -23.08 23.16
CA PRO A 129 -29.17 -23.54 24.51
C PRO A 129 -30.35 -24.51 24.53
N ALA A 130 -30.14 -25.70 25.11
CA ALA A 130 -31.19 -26.67 25.32
C ALA A 130 -32.27 -26.02 26.19
N THR A 131 -33.45 -25.80 25.62
CA THR A 131 -34.64 -25.39 26.35
C THR A 131 -35.13 -26.59 27.17
N SER A 132 -35.03 -26.48 28.50
CA SER A 132 -35.73 -27.34 29.47
C SER A 132 -36.98 -26.64 29.97
#